data_AF-A0A4D7DC77-F1
#
_entry.id   AF-A0A4D7DC77-F1
#
_cell.length_a   1.000
_cell.length_b   1.000
_cell.length_c   1.000
_cell.angle_alpha   90.00
_cell.angle_beta   90.00
_cell.angle_gamma   90.00
#
_symmetry.space_group_name_H-M   'P 1'
#
loop_
_entity.id
_entity.type
_entity.pdbx_description
1 polymer ?
#
loop_
_entity_poly.entity_id
_entity_poly.type
_entity_poly.pdbx_seq_one_letter_code
_entity_poly.pdbx_strand_id
1 'polypeptide(L)'
;MPIASDSFTGVDLSRLPAPSVVEELDFETILAANLAWFTTAIEAEGGSFDATVKSDPVVLAIHLFSYREMILRQRSNDVARAVMVAYAEDADLDNLGALFGVERFIITPADPLTGTDDVLESDDDFRRRIVLAPEGYSVAGPEGAYIFHALSADADVIDASATSPDPGEVVVTVLSRSGDGTPAPAVLAAVEARLTDDNVRPMTDHVTVQAADIVDYAVEATLTFFAGPDRAIVLALAQSRLATYQANARRLGRDVTRAGIIAALCPEGVQNVELASPPADIPITRQQAGNCTGVTITDGGVGE
;
A
#
# COMPACT_ATOMS: atom_id res chain seq x y z
N MET A 1 15.21 -14.98 -3.84
CA MET A 1 13.98 -15.10 -3.06
C MET A 1 14.15 -14.24 -1.84
N PRO A 2 13.45 -13.10 -1.70
CA PRO A 2 13.44 -12.40 -0.43
C PRO A 2 12.82 -13.35 0.59
N ILE A 3 13.57 -13.53 1.65
CA ILE A 3 13.34 -14.44 2.76
C ILE A 3 12.10 -13.92 3.50
N ALA A 4 11.20 -14.84 3.90
CA ALA A 4 10.05 -14.51 4.74
C ALA A 4 10.50 -13.60 5.88
N SER A 5 9.89 -12.42 6.01
CA SER A 5 10.12 -11.58 7.18
C SER A 5 9.56 -12.34 8.39
N ASP A 6 10.36 -12.52 9.44
CA ASP A 6 9.94 -13.06 10.74
C ASP A 6 8.85 -12.19 11.44
N SER A 7 8.42 -11.12 10.78
CA SER A 7 7.32 -10.28 11.19
C SER A 7 6.20 -10.34 10.15
N PHE A 8 5.00 -10.73 10.58
CA PHE A 8 3.75 -10.60 9.82
C PHE A 8 3.34 -9.12 9.59
N THR A 9 4.20 -8.19 10.01
CA THR A 9 4.12 -6.75 9.77
C THR A 9 4.55 -6.37 8.34
N GLY A 10 3.94 -7.02 7.35
CA GLY A 10 3.75 -6.50 6.00
C GLY A 10 5.01 -6.30 5.16
N VAL A 11 5.37 -7.32 4.38
CA VAL A 11 5.99 -7.05 3.07
C VAL A 11 4.96 -6.30 2.24
N ASP A 12 5.21 -5.03 1.97
CA ASP A 12 4.40 -4.24 1.05
C ASP A 12 4.61 -4.76 -0.38
N LEU A 13 3.72 -5.66 -0.81
CA LEU A 13 3.82 -6.30 -2.11
C LEU A 13 3.67 -5.31 -3.27
N SER A 14 3.02 -4.16 -3.05
CA SER A 14 2.86 -3.13 -4.09
C SER A 14 4.19 -2.51 -4.53
N ARG A 15 5.22 -2.63 -3.70
CA ARG A 15 6.58 -2.13 -3.95
C ARG A 15 7.49 -3.14 -4.63
N LEU A 16 7.00 -4.33 -4.93
CA LEU A 16 7.80 -5.29 -5.70
C LEU A 16 8.03 -4.75 -7.13
N PRO A 17 9.19 -5.05 -7.73
CA PRO A 17 9.41 -4.72 -9.12
C PRO A 17 8.42 -5.50 -10.00
N ALA A 18 7.93 -4.84 -11.05
CA ALA A 18 7.08 -5.47 -12.04
C ALA A 18 7.75 -6.75 -12.59
N PRO A 19 7.00 -7.85 -12.73
CA PRO A 19 7.55 -9.08 -13.30
C PRO A 19 7.89 -8.89 -14.78
N SER A 20 8.74 -9.76 -15.32
CA SER A 20 9.22 -9.67 -16.71
C SER A 20 8.13 -9.80 -17.78
N VAL A 21 6.92 -10.22 -17.41
CA VAL A 21 5.75 -10.23 -18.31
C VAL A 21 5.23 -8.82 -18.59
N VAL A 22 5.53 -7.87 -17.70
CA VAL A 22 5.23 -6.45 -17.92
C VAL A 22 6.41 -5.83 -18.66
N GLU A 23 6.18 -5.50 -19.93
CA GLU A 23 7.20 -4.94 -20.81
C GLU A 23 7.28 -3.41 -20.66
N GLU A 24 8.48 -2.84 -20.67
CA GLU A 24 8.67 -1.40 -20.90
C GLU A 24 8.46 -1.11 -22.39
N LEU A 25 7.48 -0.27 -22.71
CA LEU A 25 7.08 -0.01 -24.09
C LEU A 25 7.63 1.33 -24.56
N ASP A 26 8.35 1.29 -25.69
CA ASP A 26 8.85 2.47 -26.38
C ASP A 26 8.39 2.45 -27.84
N PHE A 27 7.73 3.53 -28.26
CA PHE A 27 7.17 3.63 -29.62
C PHE A 27 8.26 3.57 -30.69
N GLU A 28 9.39 4.26 -30.48
CA GLU A 28 10.46 4.34 -31.47
C GLU A 28 11.15 2.98 -31.65
N THR A 29 11.33 2.23 -30.58
CA THR A 29 11.84 0.85 -30.61
C THR A 29 10.90 -0.08 -31.38
N ILE A 30 9.59 0.00 -31.14
CA ILE A 30 8.58 -0.81 -31.87
C ILE A 30 8.55 -0.41 -33.35
N LEU A 31 8.58 0.89 -33.65
CA LEU A 31 8.60 1.39 -35.01
C LEU A 31 9.82 0.93 -35.79
N ALA A 32 11.01 1.02 -35.19
CA ALA A 32 12.24 0.56 -35.81
C ALA A 32 12.18 -0.96 -36.10
N ALA A 33 11.65 -1.76 -35.18
CA ALA A 33 11.47 -3.20 -35.39
C ALA A 33 10.49 -3.52 -36.53
N ASN A 34 9.36 -2.82 -36.61
CA ASN A 34 8.36 -3.03 -37.66
C ASN A 34 8.84 -2.58 -39.04
N LEU A 35 9.57 -1.46 -39.12
CA LEU A 35 10.22 -1.01 -40.37
C LEU A 35 11.28 -2.02 -40.84
N ALA A 36 12.09 -2.57 -39.93
CA ALA A 36 13.06 -3.60 -40.26
C ALA A 36 12.36 -4.88 -40.75
N TRP A 37 11.31 -5.32 -40.06
CA TRP A 37 10.53 -6.50 -40.44
C TRP A 37 9.91 -6.34 -41.85
N PHE A 38 9.32 -5.19 -42.14
CA PHE A 38 8.74 -4.91 -43.45
C PHE A 38 9.81 -4.84 -44.55
N THR A 39 10.95 -4.19 -44.29
CA THR A 39 12.09 -4.16 -45.23
C THR A 39 12.54 -5.57 -45.59
N THR A 40 12.77 -6.44 -44.60
CA THR A 40 13.16 -7.85 -44.82
C THR A 40 12.10 -8.62 -45.61
N ALA A 41 10.81 -8.40 -45.34
CA ALA A 41 9.73 -9.06 -46.07
C ALA A 41 9.68 -8.64 -47.56
N ILE A 42 9.88 -7.36 -47.87
CA ILE A 42 9.92 -6.86 -49.26
C ILE A 42 11.15 -7.36 -50.01
N GLU A 43 12.32 -7.37 -49.37
CA GLU A 43 13.55 -7.89 -49.96
C GLU A 43 13.43 -9.38 -50.32
N ALA A 44 12.74 -10.17 -49.50
CA ALA A 44 12.50 -11.59 -49.77
C ALA A 44 11.65 -11.83 -51.04
N GLU A 45 10.76 -10.91 -51.39
CA GLU A 45 9.96 -10.93 -52.62
C GLU A 45 10.69 -10.29 -53.82
N GLY A 46 11.95 -9.89 -53.65
CA GLY A 46 12.77 -9.26 -54.68
C GLY A 46 12.51 -7.76 -54.89
N GLY A 47 11.79 -7.12 -53.96
CA GLY A 47 11.56 -5.68 -53.94
C GLY A 47 12.63 -4.90 -53.18
N SER A 48 12.48 -3.56 -53.16
CA SER A 48 13.27 -2.65 -52.33
C SER A 48 12.36 -1.65 -51.63
N PHE A 49 12.65 -1.33 -50.38
CA PHE A 49 11.90 -0.35 -49.59
C PHE A 49 12.84 0.62 -48.89
N ASP A 50 12.56 1.92 -48.96
CA ASP A 50 13.31 2.97 -48.27
C ASP A 50 12.53 3.46 -47.05
N ALA A 51 12.86 2.92 -45.88
CA ALA A 51 12.23 3.27 -44.61
C ALA A 51 12.50 4.72 -44.15
N THR A 52 13.42 5.46 -44.79
CA THR A 52 13.79 6.83 -44.37
C THR A 52 12.83 7.90 -44.88
N VAL A 53 12.03 7.59 -45.90
CA VAL A 53 11.08 8.53 -46.52
C VAL A 53 9.80 8.61 -45.69
N LYS A 54 9.78 9.53 -44.71
CA LYS A 54 8.63 9.71 -43.79
C LYS A 54 7.29 10.03 -44.48
N SER A 55 7.32 10.58 -45.69
CA SER A 55 6.11 10.90 -46.47
C SER A 55 5.56 9.69 -47.25
N ASP A 56 6.28 8.58 -47.29
CA ASP A 56 5.81 7.36 -47.95
C ASP A 56 4.54 6.85 -47.22
N PRO A 57 3.42 6.63 -47.95
CA PRO A 57 2.20 6.09 -47.36
C PRO A 57 2.39 4.78 -46.59
N VAL A 58 3.35 3.94 -47.00
CA VAL A 58 3.68 2.68 -46.32
C VAL A 58 4.38 2.95 -44.98
N VAL A 59 5.32 3.90 -44.93
CA VAL A 59 5.95 4.33 -43.67
C VAL A 59 4.88 4.88 -42.71
N LEU A 60 3.96 5.71 -43.19
CA LEU A 60 2.85 6.21 -42.37
C LEU A 60 1.91 5.10 -41.89
N ALA A 61 1.63 4.09 -42.72
CA ALA A 61 0.85 2.92 -42.32
C ALA A 61 1.56 2.11 -41.23
N ILE A 62 2.89 1.96 -41.32
CA ILE A 62 3.70 1.28 -40.30
C ILE A 62 3.72 2.10 -39.00
N HIS A 63 3.76 3.44 -39.05
CA HIS A 63 3.61 4.26 -37.84
C HIS A 63 2.27 3.99 -37.13
N LEU A 64 1.17 3.98 -37.88
CA LEU A 64 -0.16 3.67 -37.33
C LEU A 64 -0.19 2.25 -36.74
N PHE A 65 0.41 1.27 -37.43
CA PHE A 65 0.49 -0.10 -36.95
C PHE A 65 1.29 -0.22 -35.65
N SER A 66 2.49 0.38 -35.57
CA SER A 66 3.33 0.40 -34.37
C SER A 66 2.63 1.08 -33.20
N TYR A 67 1.87 2.15 -33.45
CA TYR A 67 1.07 2.79 -32.41
C TYR A 67 -0.04 1.86 -31.88
N ARG A 68 -0.75 1.16 -32.79
CA ARG A 68 -1.77 0.18 -32.38
C ARG A 68 -1.18 -1.02 -31.67
N GLU A 69 0.00 -1.48 -32.09
CA GLU A 69 0.75 -2.55 -31.42
C GLU A 69 1.13 -2.14 -30.00
N MET A 70 1.66 -0.93 -29.81
CA MET A 70 1.99 -0.40 -28.49
C MET A 70 0.77 -0.41 -27.56
N ILE A 71 -0.41 0.03 -28.05
CA ILE A 71 -1.66 -0.02 -27.27
C ILE A 71 -2.04 -1.47 -26.92
N LEU A 72 -1.90 -2.41 -27.86
CA LEU A 72 -2.21 -3.82 -27.60
C LEU A 72 -1.26 -4.44 -26.57
N ARG A 73 0.04 -4.13 -26.64
CA ARG A 73 1.01 -4.57 -25.63
C ARG A 73 0.75 -3.92 -24.28
N GLN A 74 0.38 -2.63 -24.24
CA GLN A 74 0.00 -1.96 -22.99
C GLN A 74 -1.21 -2.64 -22.36
N ARG A 75 -2.23 -2.98 -23.17
CA ARG A 75 -3.38 -3.74 -22.68
C ARG A 75 -2.96 -5.11 -22.12
N SER A 76 -2.01 -5.80 -22.74
CA SER A 76 -1.47 -7.05 -22.18
C SER A 76 -0.75 -6.84 -20.85
N ASN A 77 0.02 -5.76 -20.70
CA ASN A 77 0.63 -5.37 -19.43
C ASN A 77 -0.43 -5.12 -18.35
N ASP A 78 -1.49 -4.39 -18.68
CA ASP A 78 -2.59 -4.07 -17.75
C ASP A 78 -3.31 -5.35 -17.31
N VAL A 79 -3.62 -6.25 -18.24
CA VAL A 79 -4.21 -7.56 -17.94
C VAL A 79 -3.30 -8.41 -17.06
N ALA A 80 -1.98 -8.39 -17.29
CA ALA A 80 -1.02 -9.11 -16.46
C ALA A 80 -0.96 -8.56 -15.03
N ARG A 81 -1.09 -7.23 -14.85
CA ARG A 81 -1.15 -6.59 -13.52
C ARG A 81 -2.45 -6.94 -12.79
N ALA A 82 -3.58 -6.89 -13.47
CA ALA A 82 -4.91 -7.18 -12.91
C ALA A 82 -5.04 -8.58 -12.28
N VAL A 83 -4.28 -9.56 -12.75
CA VAL A 83 -4.32 -10.94 -12.22
C VAL A 83 -3.31 -11.20 -11.10
N MET A 84 -2.60 -10.17 -10.62
CA MET A 84 -1.59 -10.29 -9.58
C MET A 84 -1.97 -9.47 -8.37
N VAL A 85 -2.09 -10.11 -7.20
CA VAL A 85 -2.48 -9.46 -5.93
C VAL A 85 -1.63 -8.22 -5.62
N ALA A 86 -0.35 -8.21 -6.02
CA ALA A 86 0.56 -7.07 -5.82
C ALA A 86 0.19 -5.80 -6.62
N TYR A 87 -0.51 -5.93 -7.76
CA TYR A 87 -0.79 -4.83 -8.68
C TYR A 87 -2.27 -4.64 -8.99
N ALA A 88 -3.11 -5.64 -8.70
CA ALA A 88 -4.54 -5.56 -8.90
C ALA A 88 -5.14 -4.49 -7.97
N GLU A 89 -6.12 -3.77 -8.50
CA GLU A 89 -6.86 -2.70 -7.85
C GLU A 89 -8.37 -2.96 -7.99
N ASP A 90 -9.18 -2.31 -7.16
CA ASP A 90 -10.64 -2.33 -7.23
C ASP A 90 -11.24 -3.75 -7.40
N ALA A 91 -12.13 -3.91 -8.39
CA ALA A 91 -12.87 -5.14 -8.65
C ALA A 91 -11.96 -6.31 -9.06
N ASP A 92 -10.80 -6.06 -9.67
CA ASP A 92 -9.86 -7.12 -10.00
C ASP A 92 -9.26 -7.71 -8.72
N LEU A 93 -8.92 -6.85 -7.76
CA LEU A 93 -8.45 -7.30 -6.44
C LEU A 93 -9.56 -8.02 -5.67
N ASP A 94 -10.82 -7.59 -5.77
CA ASP A 94 -11.98 -8.25 -5.17
C ASP A 94 -12.16 -9.69 -5.67
N ASN A 95 -12.04 -9.90 -6.98
CA ASN A 95 -12.11 -11.23 -7.56
C ASN A 95 -10.96 -12.14 -7.11
N LEU A 96 -9.76 -11.58 -6.92
CA LEU A 96 -8.63 -12.32 -6.37
C LEU A 96 -8.83 -12.66 -4.89
N GLY A 97 -9.40 -11.73 -4.10
CA GLY A 97 -9.73 -11.97 -2.68
C GLY A 97 -10.77 -13.08 -2.48
N ALA A 98 -11.75 -13.17 -3.39
CA ALA A 98 -12.75 -14.22 -3.38
C ALA A 98 -12.14 -15.64 -3.48
N LEU A 99 -11.00 -15.82 -4.15
CA LEU A 99 -10.29 -17.10 -4.21
C LEU A 99 -9.82 -17.59 -2.83
N PHE A 100 -9.60 -16.67 -1.90
CA PHE A 100 -9.18 -16.94 -0.53
C PHE A 100 -10.32 -16.87 0.48
N GLY A 101 -11.55 -16.60 0.03
CA GLY A 101 -12.72 -16.39 0.90
C GLY A 101 -12.68 -15.07 1.67
N VAL A 102 -12.02 -14.05 1.14
CA VAL A 102 -11.94 -12.71 1.74
C VAL A 102 -12.76 -11.73 0.92
N GLU A 103 -13.67 -11.02 1.58
CA GLU A 103 -14.50 -9.98 0.99
C GLU A 103 -14.10 -8.60 1.54
N ARG A 104 -14.21 -7.58 0.67
CA ARG A 104 -13.88 -6.20 1.01
C ARG A 104 -14.90 -5.66 2.02
N PHE A 105 -14.40 -4.99 3.05
CA PHE A 105 -15.30 -4.36 4.02
C PHE A 105 -15.93 -3.07 3.50
N ILE A 106 -17.17 -2.83 3.92
CA ILE A 106 -17.82 -1.52 3.87
C ILE A 106 -17.50 -0.82 5.19
N ILE A 107 -16.64 0.20 5.16
CA ILE A 107 -16.24 0.98 6.35
C ILE A 107 -17.36 1.92 6.78
N THR A 108 -18.00 2.59 5.82
CA THR A 108 -19.16 3.45 6.05
C THR A 108 -20.24 3.10 5.03
N PRO A 109 -21.43 2.66 5.47
CA PRO A 109 -22.53 2.36 4.55
C PRO A 109 -22.99 3.61 3.78
N ALA A 110 -23.46 3.40 2.56
CA ALA A 110 -24.09 4.46 1.77
C ALA A 110 -25.32 5.03 2.50
N ASP A 111 -25.51 6.34 2.40
CA ASP A 111 -26.68 7.02 2.94
C ASP A 111 -27.64 7.43 1.81
N PRO A 112 -28.76 6.71 1.61
CA PRO A 112 -29.72 7.00 0.55
C PRO A 112 -30.47 8.32 0.75
N LEU A 113 -30.47 8.90 1.95
CA LEU A 113 -31.15 10.17 2.24
C LEU A 113 -30.30 11.37 1.80
N THR A 114 -28.99 11.28 1.94
CA THR A 114 -28.05 12.33 1.49
C THR A 114 -27.49 12.06 0.10
N GLY A 115 -27.62 10.82 -0.42
CA GLY A 115 -27.02 10.39 -1.67
C GLY A 115 -25.50 10.19 -1.57
N THR A 116 -24.99 9.95 -0.36
CA THR A 116 -23.57 9.70 -0.12
C THR A 116 -23.27 8.22 -0.40
N ASP A 117 -22.30 7.96 -1.29
CA ASP A 117 -21.84 6.60 -1.58
C ASP A 117 -21.17 5.95 -0.37
N ASP A 118 -21.03 4.62 -0.40
CA ASP A 118 -20.31 3.91 0.64
C ASP A 118 -18.80 4.17 0.60
N VAL A 119 -18.17 4.05 1.76
CA VAL A 119 -16.71 4.08 1.88
C VAL A 119 -16.25 2.65 2.07
N LEU A 120 -15.54 2.12 1.07
CA LEU A 120 -14.98 0.78 1.10
C LEU A 120 -13.60 0.76 1.76
N GLU A 121 -13.19 -0.42 2.21
CA GLU A 121 -11.81 -0.71 2.62
C GLU A 121 -10.84 -0.40 1.46
N SER A 122 -9.69 0.19 1.77
CA SER A 122 -8.69 0.50 0.73
C SER A 122 -8.06 -0.76 0.17
N ASP A 123 -7.56 -0.68 -1.07
CA ASP A 123 -6.86 -1.79 -1.70
C ASP A 123 -5.64 -2.28 -0.91
N ASP A 124 -4.93 -1.39 -0.22
CA ASP A 124 -3.77 -1.77 0.58
C ASP A 124 -4.16 -2.61 1.81
N ASP A 125 -5.21 -2.22 2.53
CA ASP A 125 -5.70 -2.97 3.69
C ASP A 125 -6.34 -4.29 3.24
N PHE A 126 -7.13 -4.28 2.16
CA PHE A 126 -7.75 -5.48 1.62
C PHE A 126 -6.70 -6.46 1.07
N ARG A 127 -5.70 -5.98 0.33
CA ARG A 127 -4.56 -6.78 -0.15
C ARG A 127 -3.80 -7.43 1.00
N ARG A 128 -3.61 -6.70 2.11
CA ARG A 128 -2.97 -7.27 3.31
C ARG A 128 -3.78 -8.45 3.86
N ARG A 129 -5.11 -8.34 3.94
CA ARG A 129 -5.98 -9.44 4.37
C ARG A 129 -5.91 -10.63 3.42
N ILE A 130 -5.88 -10.42 2.11
CA ILE A 130 -5.74 -11.49 1.10
C ILE A 130 -4.43 -12.25 1.30
N VAL A 131 -3.31 -11.53 1.47
CA VAL A 131 -1.99 -12.14 1.65
C VAL A 131 -1.89 -12.92 2.97
N LEU A 132 -2.58 -12.46 4.01
CA LEU A 132 -2.64 -13.13 5.32
C LEU A 132 -3.64 -14.29 5.36
N ALA A 133 -4.58 -14.38 4.44
CA ALA A 133 -5.63 -15.41 4.46
C ALA A 133 -5.10 -16.86 4.54
N PRO A 134 -4.02 -17.24 3.83
CA PRO A 134 -3.44 -18.59 3.96
C PRO A 134 -2.97 -18.93 5.39
N GLU A 135 -2.56 -17.95 6.19
CA GLU A 135 -2.19 -18.16 7.60
C GLU A 135 -3.40 -18.61 8.43
N GLY A 136 -4.59 -18.09 8.12
CA GLY A 136 -5.85 -18.46 8.76
C GLY A 136 -6.32 -19.89 8.46
N TYR A 137 -5.72 -20.60 7.50
CA TYR A 137 -6.05 -22.02 7.25
C TYR A 137 -5.38 -22.95 8.27
N SER A 138 -4.39 -22.46 9.01
CA SER A 138 -3.71 -23.24 10.03
C SER A 138 -4.49 -23.25 11.34
N VAL A 139 -4.93 -24.44 11.75
CA VAL A 139 -5.55 -24.69 13.07
C VAL A 139 -4.52 -24.92 14.19
N ALA A 140 -3.22 -24.79 13.88
CA ALA A 140 -2.13 -24.99 14.85
C ALA A 140 -1.78 -23.72 15.65
N GLY A 141 -2.53 -22.62 15.46
CA GLY A 141 -2.34 -21.36 16.17
C GLY A 141 -1.04 -20.60 15.85
N PRO A 142 -0.59 -20.49 14.58
CA PRO A 142 0.51 -19.59 14.27
C PRO A 142 0.11 -18.14 14.51
N GLU A 143 1.10 -17.27 14.77
CA GLU A 143 0.88 -15.85 14.99
C GLU A 143 0.05 -15.20 13.86
N GLY A 144 0.36 -15.53 12.61
CA GLY A 144 -0.35 -15.02 11.43
C GLY A 144 -1.84 -15.37 11.38
N ALA A 145 -2.24 -16.53 11.92
CA ALA A 145 -3.65 -16.92 11.98
C ALA A 145 -4.44 -15.98 12.89
N TYR A 146 -3.93 -15.72 14.10
CA TYR A 146 -4.56 -14.81 15.05
C TYR A 146 -4.69 -13.40 14.48
N ILE A 147 -3.65 -12.90 13.79
CA ILE A 147 -3.68 -11.60 13.13
C ILE A 147 -4.74 -11.58 12.02
N PHE A 148 -4.77 -12.58 11.14
CA PHE A 148 -5.76 -12.66 10.06
C PHE A 148 -7.20 -12.69 10.60
N HIS A 149 -7.46 -13.54 11.60
CA HIS A 149 -8.80 -13.66 12.17
C HIS A 149 -9.22 -12.38 12.89
N ALA A 150 -8.32 -11.70 13.59
CA ALA A 150 -8.60 -10.40 14.21
C ALA A 150 -8.91 -9.31 13.17
N LEU A 151 -8.08 -9.17 12.13
CA LEU A 151 -8.29 -8.23 11.03
C LEU A 151 -9.59 -8.50 10.26
N SER A 152 -10.05 -9.75 10.23
CA SER A 152 -11.26 -10.15 9.51
C SER A 152 -12.50 -10.19 10.40
N ALA A 153 -12.41 -9.77 11.66
CA ALA A 153 -13.54 -9.78 12.59
C ALA A 153 -14.49 -8.59 12.39
N ASP A 154 -13.94 -7.41 12.11
CA ASP A 154 -14.70 -6.15 12.03
C ASP A 154 -13.96 -5.13 11.14
N ALA A 155 -14.72 -4.32 10.40
CA ALA A 155 -14.22 -3.32 9.45
C ALA A 155 -13.44 -2.17 10.11
N ASP A 156 -13.70 -1.90 11.38
CA ASP A 156 -13.00 -0.87 12.15
C ASP A 156 -11.63 -1.34 12.66
N VAL A 157 -11.26 -2.62 12.51
CA VAL A 157 -9.92 -3.10 12.84
C VAL A 157 -8.95 -2.72 11.72
N ILE A 158 -8.03 -1.80 11.99
CA ILE A 158 -6.97 -1.41 11.02
C ILE A 158 -5.69 -2.23 11.20
N ASP A 159 -5.42 -2.67 12.42
CA ASP A 159 -4.27 -3.52 12.71
C ASP A 159 -4.51 -4.45 13.90
N ALA A 160 -3.78 -5.56 13.90
CA ALA A 160 -3.76 -6.50 14.99
C ALA A 160 -2.36 -7.11 15.16
N SER A 161 -1.98 -7.39 16.40
CA SER A 161 -0.77 -8.15 16.74
C SER A 161 -1.15 -9.32 17.64
N ALA A 162 -0.39 -10.40 17.56
CA ALA A 162 -0.52 -11.55 18.45
C ALA A 162 0.83 -11.84 19.11
N THR A 163 0.82 -12.09 20.42
CA THR A 163 2.02 -12.45 21.20
C THR A 163 1.68 -13.55 22.19
N SER A 164 2.67 -14.36 22.58
CA SER A 164 2.50 -15.41 23.58
C SER A 164 3.47 -15.19 24.74
N PRO A 165 3.04 -14.54 25.84
CA PRO A 165 3.90 -14.28 26.99
C PRO A 165 4.27 -15.57 27.74
N ASP A 166 3.34 -16.54 27.77
CA ASP A 166 3.50 -17.83 28.42
C ASP A 166 2.91 -18.96 27.53
N PRO A 167 3.38 -20.20 27.64
CA PRO A 167 2.84 -21.31 26.87
C PRO A 167 1.33 -21.50 27.08
N GLY A 168 0.58 -21.50 25.98
CA GLY A 168 -0.88 -21.60 26.00
C GLY A 168 -1.59 -20.27 26.22
N GLU A 169 -0.88 -19.17 26.49
CA GLU A 169 -1.47 -17.83 26.58
C GLU A 169 -1.21 -17.07 25.28
N VAL A 170 -2.28 -16.52 24.68
CA VAL A 170 -2.21 -15.72 23.46
C VAL A 170 -2.84 -14.36 23.73
N VAL A 171 -2.05 -13.30 23.62
CA VAL A 171 -2.52 -11.92 23.73
C VAL A 171 -2.62 -11.32 22.34
N VAL A 172 -3.85 -11.00 21.93
CA VAL A 172 -4.16 -10.30 20.69
C VAL A 172 -4.48 -8.84 20.98
N THR A 173 -3.69 -7.93 20.42
CA THR A 173 -3.90 -6.49 20.55
C THR A 173 -4.55 -5.94 19.29
N VAL A 174 -5.62 -5.15 19.47
CA VAL A 174 -6.44 -4.61 18.39
C VAL A 174 -6.29 -3.10 18.31
N LEU A 175 -6.00 -2.59 17.12
CA LEU A 175 -5.98 -1.17 16.79
C LEU A 175 -7.19 -0.83 15.91
N SER A 176 -7.93 0.20 16.31
CA SER A 176 -9.05 0.73 15.55
C SER A 176 -8.62 1.75 14.49
N ARG A 177 -9.38 1.79 13.40
CA ARG A 177 -9.31 2.79 12.34
C ARG A 177 -9.84 4.14 12.80
N SER A 178 -10.83 4.12 13.68
CA SER A 178 -11.55 5.29 14.17
C SER A 178 -10.80 6.01 15.31
N GLY A 179 -11.10 7.30 15.48
CA GLY A 179 -10.62 8.10 16.61
C GLY A 179 -9.10 8.13 16.74
N ASP A 180 -8.60 7.90 17.96
CA ASP A 180 -7.17 7.83 18.33
C ASP A 180 -6.55 6.43 18.11
N GLY A 181 -7.38 5.43 17.77
CA GLY A 181 -6.97 4.04 17.58
C GLY A 181 -7.51 3.10 18.65
N THR A 182 -8.16 3.62 19.69
CA THR A 182 -8.81 2.79 20.71
C THR A 182 -10.09 2.15 20.16
N PRO A 183 -10.19 0.82 20.06
CA PRO A 183 -11.40 0.15 19.58
C PRO A 183 -12.57 0.29 20.54
N ALA A 184 -13.76 0.46 19.98
CA ALA A 184 -14.99 0.43 20.76
C ALA A 184 -15.23 -0.98 21.37
N PRO A 185 -15.95 -1.09 22.50
CA PRO A 185 -16.19 -2.39 23.14
C PRO A 185 -16.86 -3.44 22.23
N ALA A 186 -17.69 -3.00 21.28
CA ALA A 186 -18.33 -3.89 20.32
C ALA A 186 -17.31 -4.52 19.34
N VAL A 187 -16.30 -3.75 18.92
CA VAL A 187 -15.22 -4.23 18.02
C VAL A 187 -14.38 -5.28 18.75
N LEU A 188 -13.99 -5.01 20.00
CA LEU A 188 -13.26 -5.97 20.82
C LEU A 188 -14.06 -7.27 21.02
N ALA A 189 -15.36 -7.16 21.30
CA ALA A 189 -16.24 -8.32 21.46
C ALA A 189 -16.39 -9.13 20.16
N ALA A 190 -16.45 -8.47 18.99
CA ALA A 190 -16.49 -9.15 17.69
C ALA A 190 -15.18 -9.93 17.42
N VAL A 191 -14.03 -9.32 17.71
CA VAL A 191 -12.72 -9.98 17.61
C VAL A 191 -12.62 -11.15 18.58
N GLU A 192 -13.00 -10.97 19.84
CA GLU A 192 -13.00 -12.01 20.86
C GLU A 192 -13.90 -13.19 20.47
N ALA A 193 -15.13 -12.92 20.02
CA ALA A 193 -16.05 -13.97 19.57
C ALA A 193 -15.47 -14.78 18.40
N ARG A 194 -14.79 -14.13 17.45
CA ARG A 194 -14.16 -14.81 16.32
C ARG A 194 -12.95 -15.64 16.72
N LEU A 195 -12.11 -15.13 17.63
CA LEU A 195 -10.89 -15.82 18.05
C LEU A 195 -11.13 -16.93 19.08
N THR A 196 -12.26 -16.89 19.79
CA THR A 196 -12.62 -17.92 20.75
C THR A 196 -13.39 -19.09 20.14
N ASP A 197 -13.80 -19.00 18.87
CA ASP A 197 -14.45 -20.08 18.13
C ASP A 197 -13.57 -21.34 18.08
N ASP A 198 -14.17 -22.49 18.40
CA ASP A 198 -13.48 -23.78 18.47
C ASP A 198 -12.91 -24.25 17.12
N ASN A 199 -13.33 -23.67 16.00
CA ASN A 199 -12.77 -23.93 14.67
C ASN A 199 -11.61 -22.99 14.31
N VAL A 200 -11.34 -21.97 15.13
CA VAL A 200 -10.32 -20.94 14.88
C VAL A 200 -9.10 -21.16 15.78
N ARG A 201 -9.30 -21.25 17.09
CA ARG A 201 -8.17 -21.41 18.03
C ARG A 201 -7.82 -22.89 18.27
N PRO A 202 -6.54 -23.21 18.52
CA PRO A 202 -6.17 -24.48 19.12
C PRO A 202 -6.86 -24.67 20.48
N MET A 203 -7.18 -25.91 20.81
CA MET A 203 -7.90 -26.25 22.04
C MET A 203 -7.18 -25.82 23.32
N THR A 204 -5.85 -25.74 23.28
CA THR A 204 -4.97 -25.40 24.42
C THR A 204 -4.77 -23.91 24.62
N ASP A 205 -5.19 -23.09 23.66
CA ASP A 205 -4.85 -21.67 23.66
C ASP A 205 -5.92 -20.87 24.42
N HIS A 206 -5.44 -20.08 25.38
CA HIS A 206 -6.18 -19.09 26.16
C HIS A 206 -5.98 -17.73 25.50
N VAL A 207 -6.98 -17.32 24.71
CA VAL A 207 -6.90 -16.08 23.94
C VAL A 207 -7.46 -14.92 24.77
N THR A 208 -6.63 -13.89 24.96
CA THR A 208 -7.02 -12.60 25.54
C THR A 208 -6.98 -11.54 24.44
N VAL A 209 -8.10 -10.84 24.24
CA VAL A 209 -8.19 -9.71 23.30
C VAL A 209 -8.15 -8.40 24.07
N GLN A 210 -7.29 -7.48 23.66
CA GLN A 210 -7.14 -6.17 24.31
C GLN A 210 -7.01 -5.04 23.28
N ALA A 211 -7.31 -3.82 23.73
CA ALA A 211 -7.04 -2.61 22.96
C ALA A 211 -5.54 -2.30 22.89
N ALA A 212 -5.13 -1.62 21.82
CA ALA A 212 -3.80 -1.04 21.70
C ALA A 212 -3.59 0.08 22.74
N ASP A 213 -2.40 0.12 23.32
CA ASP A 213 -1.94 1.25 24.12
C ASP A 213 -1.53 2.40 23.18
N ILE A 214 -2.28 3.51 23.24
CA ILE A 214 -2.06 4.65 22.34
C ILE A 214 -0.97 5.57 22.89
N VAL A 215 0.09 5.77 22.10
CA VAL A 215 1.20 6.67 22.41
C VAL A 215 1.04 7.96 21.60
N ASP A 216 0.53 8.99 22.26
CA ASP A 216 0.33 10.30 21.65
C ASP A 216 1.66 11.03 21.42
N TYR A 217 1.78 11.64 20.25
CA TYR A 217 2.90 12.53 19.90
C TYR A 217 2.43 13.68 19.02
N ALA A 218 3.27 14.72 18.90
CA ALA A 218 3.05 15.84 18.01
C ALA A 218 4.27 16.05 17.12
N VAL A 219 4.04 16.56 15.90
CA VAL A 219 5.11 16.90 14.96
C VAL A 219 5.22 18.41 14.88
N GLU A 220 6.39 18.93 15.23
CA GLU A 220 6.72 20.35 15.09
C GLU A 220 8.01 20.48 14.29
N ALA A 221 7.92 21.10 13.11
CA ALA A 221 9.05 21.25 12.21
C ALA A 221 9.09 22.62 11.53
N THR A 222 10.31 23.10 11.30
CA THR A 222 10.58 24.29 10.48
C THR A 222 11.30 23.87 9.21
N LEU A 223 10.77 24.25 8.06
CA LEU A 223 11.34 23.92 6.75
C LEU A 223 12.07 25.12 6.18
N THR A 224 13.32 24.91 5.77
CA THR A 224 14.10 25.87 4.99
C THR A 224 14.08 25.43 3.54
N PHE A 225 13.74 26.34 2.62
CA PHE A 225 13.60 26.03 1.20
C PHE A 225 14.78 26.53 0.38
N PHE A 226 15.02 25.90 -0.77
CA PHE A 226 15.90 26.47 -1.79
C PHE A 226 15.27 27.72 -2.43
N ALA A 227 16.10 28.56 -3.03
CA ALA A 227 15.63 29.68 -3.84
C ALA A 227 14.84 29.16 -5.06
N GLY A 228 13.54 29.45 -5.12
CA GLY A 228 12.65 28.95 -6.17
C GLY A 228 11.34 29.73 -6.22
N PRO A 229 10.54 29.54 -7.29
CA PRO A 229 9.42 30.41 -7.60
C PRO A 229 8.21 30.22 -6.67
N ASP A 230 8.01 29.05 -6.04
CA ASP A 230 6.81 28.83 -5.20
C ASP A 230 7.06 27.89 -4.01
N ARG A 231 7.29 28.48 -2.83
CA ARG A 231 7.48 27.76 -1.55
C ARG A 231 6.18 27.20 -0.99
N ALA A 232 5.03 27.80 -1.32
CA ALA A 232 3.75 27.35 -0.80
C ALA A 232 3.38 25.98 -1.38
N ILE A 233 3.72 25.74 -2.65
CA ILE A 233 3.54 24.43 -3.30
C ILE A 233 4.41 23.36 -2.63
N VAL A 234 5.67 23.66 -2.36
CA VAL A 234 6.60 22.70 -1.71
C VAL A 234 6.16 22.40 -0.27
N LEU A 235 5.70 23.41 0.47
CA LEU A 235 5.15 23.23 1.81
C LEU A 235 3.91 22.31 1.80
N ALA A 236 2.99 22.53 0.86
CA ALA A 236 1.81 21.68 0.69
C ALA A 236 2.18 20.23 0.32
N LEU A 237 3.19 20.04 -0.53
CA LEU A 237 3.72 18.71 -0.86
C LEU A 237 4.33 18.02 0.37
N ALA A 238 5.11 18.73 1.18
CA ALA A 238 5.69 18.20 2.42
C ALA A 238 4.58 17.78 3.42
N GLN A 239 3.54 18.60 3.57
CA GLN A 239 2.35 18.28 4.38
C GLN A 239 1.66 17.01 3.89
N SER A 240 1.42 16.89 2.57
CA SER A 240 0.79 15.71 1.98
C SER A 240 1.63 14.45 2.22
N ARG A 241 2.96 14.52 2.03
CA ARG A 241 3.87 13.39 2.26
C ARG A 241 3.92 12.98 3.73
N LEU A 242 3.90 13.94 4.66
CA LEU A 242 3.84 13.66 6.09
C LEU A 242 2.52 12.97 6.45
N ALA A 243 1.38 13.42 5.91
CA ALA A 243 0.09 12.78 6.14
C ALA A 243 0.08 11.33 5.65
N THR A 244 0.61 11.05 4.46
CA THR A 244 0.79 9.67 3.96
C THR A 244 1.70 8.85 4.86
N TYR A 245 2.83 9.41 5.30
CA TYR A 245 3.73 8.73 6.24
C TYR A 245 3.02 8.39 7.56
N GLN A 246 2.26 9.32 8.13
CA GLN A 246 1.52 9.11 9.38
C GLN A 246 0.44 8.04 9.23
N ALA A 247 -0.32 8.04 8.13
CA ALA A 247 -1.32 7.01 7.84
C ALA A 247 -0.69 5.61 7.76
N ASN A 248 0.49 5.50 7.15
CA ASN A 248 1.25 4.25 7.03
C ASN A 248 1.97 3.83 8.32
N ALA A 249 2.38 4.80 9.14
CA ALA A 249 3.05 4.56 10.42
C ALA A 249 2.05 4.19 11.53
N ARG A 250 0.76 4.53 11.38
CA ARG A 250 -0.31 4.19 12.32
C ARG A 250 -0.65 2.68 12.27
N ARG A 251 0.26 1.87 12.78
CA ARG A 251 0.21 0.41 12.87
C ARG A 251 0.87 -0.02 14.18
N LEU A 252 0.54 -1.20 14.68
CA LEU A 252 1.10 -1.76 15.92
C LEU A 252 2.59 -2.07 15.76
N GLY A 253 3.38 -1.78 16.79
CA GLY A 253 4.82 -2.07 16.80
C GLY A 253 5.65 -1.31 15.77
N ARG A 254 5.11 -0.21 15.21
CA ARG A 254 5.87 0.68 14.32
C ARG A 254 6.38 1.90 15.06
N ASP A 255 7.69 1.95 15.24
CA ASP A 255 8.37 3.10 15.86
C ASP A 255 8.11 4.40 15.09
N VAL A 256 7.91 5.48 15.84
CA VAL A 256 7.85 6.83 15.28
C VAL A 256 9.27 7.40 15.26
N THR A 257 9.92 7.31 14.10
CA THR A 257 11.32 7.74 13.95
C THR A 257 11.41 9.17 13.43
N ARG A 258 12.34 9.94 13.99
CA ARG A 258 12.71 11.27 13.51
C ARG A 258 13.17 11.20 12.06
N ALA A 259 13.95 10.19 11.71
CA ALA A 259 14.43 9.98 10.34
C ALA A 259 13.26 9.82 9.34
N GLY A 260 12.23 9.04 9.68
CA GLY A 260 11.05 8.87 8.84
C GLY A 260 10.26 10.16 8.65
N ILE A 261 10.05 10.92 9.74
CA ILE A 261 9.37 12.23 9.69
C ILE A 261 10.16 13.22 8.83
N ILE A 262 11.49 13.31 9.04
CA ILE A 262 12.37 14.21 8.27
C ILE A 262 12.35 13.84 6.78
N ALA A 263 12.42 12.55 6.44
CA ALA A 263 12.38 12.08 5.05
C ALA A 263 11.02 12.39 4.37
N ALA A 264 9.92 12.34 5.12
CA ALA A 264 8.62 12.73 4.61
C ALA A 264 8.54 14.24 4.34
N LEU A 265 9.13 15.06 5.23
CA LEU A 265 9.17 16.51 5.18
C LEU A 265 10.22 17.10 4.24
N CYS A 266 11.05 16.28 3.59
CA CYS A 266 12.10 16.71 2.67
C CYS A 266 11.82 16.29 1.21
N PRO A 267 10.74 16.77 0.56
CA PRO A 267 10.59 16.65 -0.88
C PRO A 267 11.60 17.56 -1.61
N GLU A 268 11.69 17.38 -2.93
CA GLU A 268 12.46 18.27 -3.79
C GLU A 268 12.03 19.74 -3.58
N GLY A 269 13.00 20.63 -3.37
CA GLY A 269 12.78 22.04 -3.05
C GLY A 269 12.94 22.40 -1.57
N VAL A 270 12.97 21.42 -0.66
CA VAL A 270 13.36 21.63 0.75
C VAL A 270 14.88 21.46 0.89
N GLN A 271 15.52 22.45 1.50
CA GLN A 271 16.96 22.47 1.76
C GLN A 271 17.30 21.82 3.10
N ASN A 272 16.53 22.12 4.14
CA ASN A 272 16.73 21.55 5.47
C ASN A 272 15.41 21.45 6.26
N VAL A 273 15.38 20.50 7.19
CA VAL A 273 14.25 20.25 8.09
C VAL A 273 14.76 20.30 9.52
N GLU A 274 14.31 21.29 10.28
CA GLU A 274 14.54 21.37 11.72
C GLU A 274 13.34 20.76 12.45
N LEU A 275 13.48 19.52 12.93
CA LEU A 275 12.44 18.80 13.67
C LEU A 275 12.58 19.03 15.18
N ALA A 276 11.72 19.90 15.72
CA ALA A 276 11.65 20.25 17.15
C ALA A 276 10.93 19.18 17.99
N SER A 277 9.83 18.61 17.46
CA SER A 277 9.09 17.51 18.10
C SER A 277 8.78 16.41 17.09
N PRO A 278 8.95 15.11 17.45
CA PRO A 278 9.42 14.61 18.74
C PRO A 278 10.94 14.77 18.92
N PRO A 279 11.45 15.03 20.14
CA PRO A 279 12.88 15.31 20.37
C PRO A 279 13.78 14.08 20.20
N ALA A 280 13.23 12.87 20.32
CA ALA A 280 13.89 11.59 20.09
C ALA A 280 12.93 10.65 19.34
N ASP A 281 13.46 9.53 18.84
CA ASP A 281 12.62 8.45 18.31
C ASP A 281 11.73 7.89 19.42
N ILE A 282 10.49 7.56 19.08
CA ILE A 282 9.52 6.99 20.01
C ILE A 282 9.41 5.49 19.69
N PRO A 283 9.99 4.61 20.54
CA PRO A 283 9.83 3.18 20.35
C PRO A 283 8.39 2.77 20.67
N ILE A 284 7.81 1.93 19.82
CA ILE A 284 6.44 1.46 19.91
C ILE A 284 6.49 -0.07 20.02
N THR A 285 5.98 -0.61 21.12
CA THR A 285 5.91 -2.07 21.29
C THR A 285 4.83 -2.69 20.40
N ARG A 286 4.83 -4.02 20.28
CA ARG A 286 3.80 -4.76 19.52
C ARG A 286 2.37 -4.54 20.06
N GLN A 287 2.23 -4.04 21.28
CA GLN A 287 0.95 -3.76 21.93
C GLN A 287 0.58 -2.27 21.88
N GLN A 288 1.46 -1.44 21.32
CA GLN A 288 1.30 0.01 21.24
C GLN A 288 1.14 0.47 19.79
N ALA A 289 0.51 1.63 19.63
CA ALA A 289 0.47 2.36 18.38
C ALA A 289 0.70 3.85 18.62
N GLY A 290 1.44 4.50 17.71
CA GLY A 290 1.62 5.95 17.74
C GLY A 290 0.38 6.67 17.20
N ASN A 291 -0.09 7.70 17.91
CA ASN A 291 -1.16 8.59 17.47
C ASN A 291 -0.66 10.04 17.37
N CYS A 292 -0.77 10.64 16.19
CA CYS A 292 -0.36 12.02 16.00
C CYS A 292 -1.51 12.96 16.38
N THR A 293 -1.32 13.72 17.46
CA THR A 293 -2.34 14.63 18.01
C THR A 293 -2.35 16.00 17.31
N GLY A 294 -1.26 16.35 16.61
CA GLY A 294 -1.14 17.61 15.92
C GLY A 294 0.14 17.73 15.10
N VAL A 295 0.05 18.53 14.02
CA VAL A 295 1.16 18.83 13.12
C VAL A 295 1.26 20.33 12.96
N THR A 296 2.43 20.89 13.31
CA THR A 296 2.77 22.30 13.09
C THR A 296 4.00 22.37 12.20
N ILE A 297 3.83 22.84 10.96
CA ILE A 297 4.93 23.02 10.01
C ILE A 297 5.06 24.50 9.68
N THR A 298 6.23 25.06 9.94
CA THR A 298 6.52 26.49 9.77
C THR A 298 7.46 26.72 8.58
N ASP A 299 7.19 27.76 7.79
CA ASP A 299 8.11 28.24 6.76
C ASP A 299 9.26 29.02 7.43
N GLY A 300 10.46 28.45 7.41
CA GLY A 300 11.69 29.02 7.96
C GLY A 300 12.39 30.00 7.01
N GLY A 301 11.86 30.20 5.79
CA GLY A 301 12.46 31.07 4.78
C GLY A 301 13.30 30.31 3.76
N VAL A 302 14.28 31.01 3.21
CA VAL A 302 15.16 30.51 2.15
C VAL A 302 16.58 30.34 2.68
N GLY A 303 17.20 29.20 2.38
CA GLY A 303 18.62 28.92 2.64
C GLY A 303 19.38 28.69 1.34
N GLU A 304 20.70 28.86 1.39
CA GLU A 304 21.63 28.47 0.31
C GLU A 304 21.93 26.96 0.34
#